data_AF-A0A1A2JEM1-F1
#
_entry.id   AF-A0A1A2JEM1-F1
#
_cell.length_a   1.000
_cell.length_b   1.000
_cell.length_c   1.000
_cell.angle_alpha   90.00
_cell.angle_beta   90.00
_cell.angle_gamma   90.00
#
_symmetry.space_group_name_H-M   'P 1'
#
loop_
_entity.id
_entity.type
_entity.pdbx_description
1 polymer ?
#
loop_
_entity_poly.entity_id
_entity_poly.type
_entity_poly.pdbx_seq_one_letter_code
_entity_poly.pdbx_strand_id
1 'polypeptide(L)'
;MSLYDGAVDLQLKLEAAQSADSGIELVTKADHLVEALDTATGYLTGVSRLQSRLSLTEVPTIDAKASAAALNAFRAGLSRYGPKAFQQQPATKLIDVAGDQRTRAARWASARWRTLFEGYQTLVEQTQPGRLVGDSRQRFAAERTARKLVMLQRQDPIADEDKIIAELCDGDANVSWLEQIKSLGDDLARALHALETEHTSLTPEVQEALTLAASDDGLPLAFLTAGLLEALRAAGVDGDLVVRRR
;
A
#
# COMPACT_ATOMS: atom_id res chain seq x y z
N MET A 1 -2.37 68.48 -15.98
CA MET A 1 -2.07 67.40 -15.04
C MET A 1 -0.60 67.53 -14.66
N SER A 2 -0.32 67.77 -13.39
CA SER A 2 1.06 67.95 -12.91
C SER A 2 1.76 66.59 -12.76
N LEU A 3 3.09 66.56 -12.78
CA LEU A 3 3.88 65.34 -12.50
C LEU A 3 3.52 64.71 -11.15
N TYR A 4 3.09 65.53 -10.20
CA TYR A 4 2.62 65.10 -8.88
C TYR A 4 1.31 64.31 -8.96
N ASP A 5 0.35 64.76 -9.78
CA ASP A 5 -0.92 64.05 -9.99
C ASP A 5 -0.70 62.68 -10.66
N GLY A 6 0.28 62.58 -11.56
CA GLY A 6 0.67 61.32 -12.18
C GLY A 6 1.37 60.35 -11.23
N ALA A 7 2.18 60.86 -10.29
CA ALA A 7 2.85 60.04 -9.28
C ALA A 7 1.87 59.47 -8.24
N VAL A 8 0.88 60.26 -7.81
CA VAL A 8 -0.16 59.83 -6.87
C VAL A 8 -1.08 58.77 -7.49
N ASP A 9 -1.49 58.93 -8.75
CA ASP A 9 -2.29 57.93 -9.46
C ASP A 9 -1.54 56.60 -9.66
N LEU A 10 -0.23 56.66 -9.95
CA LEU A 10 0.64 55.48 -10.00
C LEU A 10 0.76 54.79 -8.64
N GLN A 11 0.93 55.55 -7.56
CA GLN A 11 1.03 54.99 -6.22
C GLN A 11 -0.28 54.31 -5.79
N LEU A 12 -1.44 54.93 -6.05
CA LEU A 12 -2.75 54.33 -5.76
C LEU A 12 -3.00 53.06 -6.57
N LYS A 13 -2.61 53.03 -7.84
CA LYS A 13 -2.68 51.82 -8.69
C LYS A 13 -1.76 50.71 -8.18
N LEU A 14 -0.58 51.07 -7.69
CA LEU A 14 0.41 50.14 -7.16
C LEU A 14 -0.05 49.57 -5.80
N GLU A 15 -0.63 50.39 -4.93
CA GLU A 15 -1.25 49.95 -3.67
C GLU A 15 -2.49 49.06 -3.90
N ALA A 16 -3.32 49.38 -4.90
CA ALA A 16 -4.46 48.54 -5.28
C ALA A 16 -4.01 47.20 -5.87
N ALA A 17 -2.98 47.20 -6.73
CA ALA A 17 -2.39 45.98 -7.27
C ALA A 17 -1.75 45.13 -6.17
N GLN A 18 -0.99 45.73 -5.25
CA GLN A 18 -0.41 45.05 -4.09
C GLN A 18 -1.48 44.50 -3.13
N SER A 19 -2.60 45.20 -2.95
CA SER A 19 -3.72 44.72 -2.14
C SER A 19 -4.46 43.55 -2.81
N ALA A 20 -4.55 43.52 -4.14
CA ALA A 20 -5.14 42.41 -4.87
C ALA A 20 -4.22 41.18 -4.86
N ASP A 21 -2.91 41.37 -5.06
CA ASP A 21 -1.91 40.29 -5.01
C ASP A 21 -1.81 39.65 -3.63
N SER A 22 -1.80 40.47 -2.57
CA SER A 22 -1.85 39.97 -1.19
C SER A 22 -3.17 39.26 -0.88
N GLY A 23 -4.28 39.65 -1.50
CA GLY A 23 -5.56 38.93 -1.42
C GLY A 23 -5.49 37.54 -2.05
N ILE A 24 -4.90 37.42 -3.24
CA ILE A 24 -4.73 36.13 -3.94
C ILE A 24 -3.81 35.20 -3.13
N GLU A 25 -2.67 35.70 -2.66
CA GLU A 25 -1.73 34.89 -1.86
C GLU A 25 -2.38 34.41 -0.55
N LEU A 26 -3.17 35.25 0.13
CA LEU A 26 -3.90 34.87 1.33
C LEU A 26 -4.89 33.73 1.06
N VAL A 27 -5.64 33.80 -0.04
CA VAL A 27 -6.57 32.74 -0.44
C VAL A 27 -5.81 31.45 -0.70
N THR A 28 -4.72 31.48 -1.47
CA THR A 28 -3.91 30.28 -1.74
C THR A 28 -3.34 29.65 -0.46
N LYS A 29 -2.88 30.47 0.51
CA LYS A 29 -2.38 29.97 1.80
C LYS A 29 -3.50 29.38 2.66
N ALA A 30 -4.69 29.98 2.63
CA ALA A 30 -5.85 29.44 3.31
C ALA A 30 -6.30 28.10 2.71
N ASP A 31 -6.37 28.00 1.38
CA ASP A 31 -6.71 26.76 0.68
C ASP A 31 -5.74 25.65 1.02
N HIS A 32 -4.43 25.94 1.03
CA HIS A 32 -3.41 24.96 1.40
C HIS A 32 -3.54 24.47 2.84
N LEU A 33 -3.84 25.36 3.79
CA LEU A 33 -4.10 24.98 5.18
C LEU A 33 -5.32 24.07 5.28
N VAL A 34 -6.43 24.45 4.61
CA VAL A 34 -7.67 23.66 4.61
C VAL A 34 -7.43 22.29 4.02
N GLU A 35 -6.79 22.20 2.84
CA GLU A 35 -6.45 20.94 2.19
C GLU A 35 -5.59 20.03 3.09
N ALA A 36 -4.59 20.59 3.77
CA ALA A 36 -3.74 19.82 4.69
C ALA A 36 -4.52 19.26 5.88
N LEU A 37 -5.42 20.07 6.46
CA LEU A 37 -6.29 19.67 7.56
C LEU A 37 -7.34 18.64 7.12
N ASP A 38 -7.95 18.82 5.95
CA ASP A 38 -8.92 17.90 5.38
C ASP A 38 -8.26 16.56 5.07
N THR A 39 -7.06 16.57 4.50
CA THR A 39 -6.30 15.35 4.22
C THR A 39 -5.97 14.60 5.51
N ALA A 40 -5.52 15.30 6.56
CA ALA A 40 -5.22 14.68 7.84
C ALA A 40 -6.48 14.13 8.52
N THR A 41 -7.57 14.90 8.52
CA THR A 41 -8.85 14.53 9.13
C THR A 41 -9.51 13.36 8.40
N GLY A 42 -9.50 13.38 7.07
CA GLY A 42 -10.00 12.30 6.22
C GLY A 42 -9.25 11.00 6.49
N TYR A 43 -7.92 11.06 6.64
CA TYR A 43 -7.11 9.89 6.97
C TYR A 43 -7.41 9.36 8.38
N LEU A 44 -7.51 10.23 9.39
CA LEU A 44 -7.89 9.84 10.76
C LEU A 44 -9.30 9.26 10.84
N THR A 45 -10.24 9.77 10.03
CA THR A 45 -11.59 9.19 9.90
C THR A 45 -11.52 7.79 9.25
N GLY A 46 -10.64 7.62 8.26
CA GLY A 46 -10.35 6.33 7.66
C GLY A 46 -9.78 5.31 8.65
N VAL A 47 -8.97 5.74 9.62
CA VAL A 47 -8.51 4.86 10.71
C VAL A 47 -9.68 4.27 11.49
N SER A 48 -10.71 5.06 11.82
CA SER A 48 -11.88 4.54 12.54
C SER A 48 -12.67 3.52 11.72
N ARG A 49 -12.75 3.71 10.39
CA ARG A 49 -13.32 2.69 9.49
C ARG A 49 -12.48 1.42 9.47
N LEU A 50 -11.16 1.54 9.37
CA LEU A 50 -10.24 0.41 9.41
C LEU A 50 -10.36 -0.36 10.73
N GLN A 51 -10.43 0.33 11.87
CA GLN A 51 -10.66 -0.29 13.18
C GLN A 51 -11.96 -1.09 13.20
N SER A 52 -13.04 -0.52 12.65
CA SER A 52 -14.33 -1.20 12.59
C SER A 52 -14.28 -2.44 11.69
N ARG A 53 -13.68 -2.32 10.51
CA ARG A 53 -13.51 -3.43 9.54
C ARG A 53 -12.69 -4.58 10.10
N LEU A 54 -11.64 -4.26 10.87
CA LEU A 54 -10.72 -5.24 11.43
C LEU A 54 -11.05 -5.62 12.89
N SER A 55 -12.14 -5.10 13.45
CA SER A 55 -12.52 -5.28 14.87
C SER A 55 -11.37 -4.96 15.85
N LEU A 56 -10.59 -3.92 15.56
CA LEU A 56 -9.46 -3.50 16.39
C LEU A 56 -9.93 -2.61 17.54
N THR A 57 -9.50 -2.92 18.75
CA THR A 57 -9.76 -2.10 19.95
C THR A 57 -8.68 -1.05 20.20
N GLU A 58 -7.50 -1.23 19.62
CA GLU A 58 -6.38 -0.31 19.77
C GLU A 58 -6.49 0.90 18.85
N VAL A 59 -5.97 2.04 19.29
CA VAL A 59 -6.05 3.35 18.61
C VAL A 59 -4.64 3.87 18.37
N PRO A 60 -4.34 4.55 17.24
CA PRO A 60 -3.04 5.19 17.07
C PRO A 60 -2.79 6.25 18.15
N THR A 61 -1.54 6.38 18.58
CA THR A 61 -1.13 7.43 19.51
C THR A 61 -1.14 8.80 18.81
N ILE A 62 -2.13 9.63 19.17
CA ILE A 62 -2.26 11.01 18.72
C ILE A 62 -1.69 11.97 19.77
N ASP A 63 -0.93 12.98 19.33
CA ASP A 63 -0.43 14.04 20.21
C ASP A 63 -1.49 15.14 20.40
N ALA A 64 -2.50 14.82 21.21
CA ALA A 64 -3.61 15.74 21.50
C ALA A 64 -3.13 17.09 22.05
N LYS A 65 -2.02 17.10 22.81
CA LYS A 65 -1.45 18.31 23.39
C LYS A 65 -0.84 19.21 22.31
N ALA A 66 -0.04 18.66 21.39
CA ALA A 66 0.53 19.41 20.28
C ALA A 66 -0.57 19.94 19.34
N SER A 67 -1.58 19.12 19.03
CA SER A 67 -2.73 19.54 18.21
C SER A 67 -3.51 20.68 18.85
N ALA A 68 -3.85 20.58 20.14
CA ALA A 68 -4.56 21.64 20.86
C ALA A 68 -3.73 22.93 20.94
N ALA A 69 -2.42 22.82 21.20
CA ALA A 69 -1.53 23.98 21.24
C ALA A 69 -1.42 24.70 19.89
N ALA A 70 -1.28 23.95 18.79
CA ALA A 70 -1.22 24.51 17.45
C ALA A 70 -2.54 25.18 17.04
N LEU A 71 -3.68 24.55 17.33
CA LEU A 71 -5.00 25.11 17.07
C LEU A 71 -5.24 26.41 17.85
N ASN A 72 -4.88 26.44 19.14
CA ASN A 72 -5.03 27.62 19.97
C ASN A 72 -4.12 28.76 19.52
N ALA A 73 -2.87 28.45 19.13
CA ALA A 73 -1.95 29.43 18.57
C ALA A 73 -2.48 30.03 17.26
N PHE A 74 -3.06 29.20 16.38
CA PHE A 74 -3.67 29.68 15.14
C PHE A 74 -4.91 30.56 15.40
N ARG A 75 -5.79 30.16 16.33
CA ARG A 75 -6.95 30.97 16.75
C ARG A 75 -6.55 32.32 17.34
N ALA A 76 -5.50 32.35 18.17
CA ALA A 76 -4.95 33.61 18.68
C ALA A 76 -4.37 34.48 17.55
N GLY A 77 -3.71 33.86 16.56
CA GLY A 77 -3.25 34.52 15.35
C GLY A 77 -4.40 35.15 14.55
N LEU A 78 -5.49 34.42 14.33
CA LEU A 78 -6.70 34.92 13.66
C LEU A 78 -7.31 36.10 14.42
N SER A 79 -7.41 36.02 15.75
CA SER A 79 -7.95 37.11 16.56
C SER A 79 -7.09 38.38 16.51
N ARG A 80 -5.76 38.24 16.35
CA ARG A 80 -4.82 39.37 16.39
C ARG A 80 -4.57 39.99 15.02
N TYR A 81 -4.53 39.17 13.96
CA TYR A 81 -4.09 39.58 12.62
C TYR A 81 -5.18 39.42 11.55
N GLY A 82 -6.36 38.91 11.92
CA GLY A 82 -7.44 38.64 10.97
C GLY A 82 -7.00 37.64 9.89
N PRO A 83 -7.41 37.84 8.62
CA PRO A 83 -7.01 36.97 7.51
C PRO A 83 -5.49 36.83 7.33
N LYS A 84 -4.69 37.83 7.72
CA LYS A 84 -3.23 37.74 7.60
C LYS A 84 -2.62 36.60 8.43
N ALA A 85 -3.37 36.03 9.38
CA ALA A 85 -2.96 34.86 10.16
C ALA A 85 -2.61 33.63 9.32
N PHE A 86 -3.20 33.46 8.12
CA PHE A 86 -2.89 32.35 7.21
C PHE A 86 -1.45 32.42 6.65
N GLN A 87 -0.84 33.61 6.65
CA GLN A 87 0.57 33.80 6.26
C GLN A 87 1.52 33.74 7.47
N GLN A 88 1.00 33.60 8.69
CA GLN A 88 1.82 33.63 9.90
C GLN A 88 2.26 32.22 10.30
N GLN A 89 3.35 32.15 11.07
CA GLN A 89 3.91 30.91 11.61
C GLN A 89 2.89 29.98 12.30
N PRO A 90 1.85 30.46 13.02
CA PRO A 90 0.83 29.57 13.60
C PRO A 90 0.07 28.71 12.58
N ALA A 91 -0.16 29.21 11.36
CA ALA A 91 -0.81 28.45 10.29
C ALA A 91 0.11 27.32 9.80
N THR A 92 1.38 27.62 9.50
CA THR A 92 2.39 26.62 9.13
C THR A 92 2.53 25.55 10.20
N LYS A 93 2.62 25.95 11.48
CA LYS A 93 2.73 25.00 12.59
C LYS A 93 1.51 24.07 12.71
N LEU A 94 0.33 24.58 12.39
CA LEU A 94 -0.89 23.76 12.38
C LEU A 94 -0.86 22.73 11.24
N ILE A 95 -0.39 23.11 10.05
CA ILE A 95 -0.14 22.18 8.92
C ILE A 95 0.85 21.09 9.33
N ASP A 96 1.98 21.47 9.90
CA ASP A 96 3.04 20.54 10.30
C ASP A 96 2.50 19.51 11.32
N VAL A 97 1.79 19.98 12.35
CA VAL A 97 1.21 19.09 13.36
C VAL A 97 0.17 18.16 12.76
N ALA A 98 -0.65 18.64 11.82
CA ALA A 98 -1.62 17.80 11.12
C ALA A 98 -0.94 16.71 10.26
N GLY A 99 0.12 17.09 9.54
CA GLY A 99 0.96 16.16 8.78
C GLY A 99 1.63 15.10 9.64
N ASP A 100 2.13 15.49 10.81
CA ASP A 100 2.71 14.57 11.80
C ASP A 100 1.68 13.57 12.34
N GLN A 101 0.47 14.04 12.70
CA GLN A 101 -0.60 13.14 13.16
C GLN A 101 -1.02 12.15 12.06
N ARG A 102 -1.16 12.63 10.82
CA ARG A 102 -1.43 11.77 9.66
C ARG A 102 -0.34 10.73 9.47
N THR A 103 0.93 11.11 9.54
CA THR A 103 2.06 10.19 9.37
C THR A 103 2.08 9.11 10.45
N ARG A 104 1.79 9.47 11.71
CA ARG A 104 1.67 8.51 12.82
C ARG A 104 0.52 7.54 12.58
N ALA A 105 -0.65 8.05 12.19
CA ALA A 105 -1.82 7.24 11.86
C ALA A 105 -1.53 6.28 10.69
N ALA A 106 -0.86 6.75 9.63
CA ALA A 106 -0.51 5.93 8.48
C ALA A 106 0.47 4.80 8.81
N ARG A 107 1.49 5.08 9.62
CA ARG A 107 2.42 4.05 10.11
C ARG A 107 1.70 3.00 10.93
N TRP A 108 0.81 3.42 11.83
CA TRP A 108 0.01 2.51 12.64
C TRP A 108 -0.91 1.64 11.77
N ALA A 109 -1.64 2.26 10.83
CA ALA A 109 -2.58 1.55 9.95
C ALA A 109 -1.86 0.54 9.06
N SER A 110 -0.75 0.97 8.44
CA SER A 110 0.11 0.10 7.63
C SER A 110 0.70 -1.07 8.42
N ALA A 111 1.11 -0.85 9.67
CA ALA A 111 1.61 -1.92 10.53
C ALA A 111 0.51 -2.95 10.81
N ARG A 112 -0.68 -2.49 11.23
CA ARG A 112 -1.82 -3.36 11.51
C ARG A 112 -2.28 -4.14 10.29
N TRP A 113 -2.31 -3.49 9.13
CA TRP A 113 -2.63 -4.12 7.85
C TRP A 113 -1.63 -5.23 7.50
N ARG A 114 -0.32 -4.96 7.59
CA ARG A 114 0.71 -5.95 7.27
C ARG A 114 0.68 -7.17 8.17
N THR A 115 0.36 -7.01 9.45
CA THR A 115 0.25 -8.13 10.40
C THR A 115 -0.81 -9.15 9.99
N LEU A 116 -1.84 -8.75 9.24
CA LEU A 116 -2.83 -9.69 8.71
C LEU A 116 -2.24 -10.69 7.71
N PHE A 117 -1.11 -10.35 7.08
CA PHE A 117 -0.46 -11.16 6.04
C PHE A 117 0.74 -11.96 6.56
N GLU A 118 1.26 -11.65 7.76
CA GLU A 118 2.45 -12.29 8.32
C GLU A 118 2.31 -13.82 8.39
N GLY A 119 1.12 -14.31 8.75
CA GLY A 119 0.83 -15.75 8.82
C GLY A 119 0.91 -16.49 7.47
N TYR A 120 0.85 -15.78 6.35
CA TYR A 120 0.89 -16.38 5.01
C TYR A 120 2.23 -16.18 4.29
N GLN A 121 3.19 -15.50 4.92
CA GLN A 121 4.46 -15.16 4.28
C GLN A 121 5.22 -16.41 3.82
N THR A 122 5.27 -17.45 4.65
CA THR A 122 5.92 -18.72 4.30
C THR A 122 5.25 -19.40 3.09
N LEU A 123 3.92 -19.34 2.97
CA LEU A 123 3.20 -19.88 1.82
C LEU A 123 3.51 -19.08 0.55
N VAL A 124 3.56 -17.75 0.66
CA VAL A 124 3.93 -16.88 -0.46
C VAL A 124 5.37 -17.16 -0.92
N GLU A 125 6.31 -17.37 0.00
CA GLU A 125 7.70 -17.70 -0.32
C GLU A 125 7.85 -19.04 -1.05
N GLN A 126 6.97 -20.00 -0.79
CA GLN A 126 6.95 -21.28 -1.52
C GLN A 126 6.52 -21.13 -2.99
N THR A 127 5.82 -20.03 -3.34
CA THR A 127 5.39 -19.77 -4.73
C THR A 127 6.38 -19.01 -5.60
N GLN A 128 7.62 -18.81 -5.12
CA GLN A 128 8.63 -18.12 -5.92
C GLN A 128 8.89 -18.85 -7.25
N PRO A 129 9.18 -18.09 -8.34
CA PRO A 129 9.47 -18.68 -9.64
C PRO A 129 10.55 -19.76 -9.55
N GLY A 130 10.29 -20.93 -10.14
CA GLY A 130 11.21 -22.08 -10.12
C GLY A 130 11.07 -23.01 -8.91
N ARG A 131 10.25 -22.67 -7.90
CA ARG A 131 9.99 -23.55 -6.75
C ARG A 131 8.73 -24.40 -6.87
N LEU A 132 7.83 -24.03 -7.78
CA LEU A 132 6.59 -24.75 -8.03
C LEU A 132 6.80 -25.73 -9.17
N VAL A 133 6.54 -27.00 -8.88
CA VAL A 133 6.64 -28.11 -9.83
C VAL A 133 5.33 -28.89 -9.78
N GLY A 134 4.73 -29.20 -10.93
CA GLY A 134 3.45 -29.93 -10.99
C GLY A 134 2.49 -29.40 -12.04
N ASP A 135 1.20 -29.75 -11.95
CA ASP A 135 0.22 -29.34 -12.95
C ASP A 135 0.14 -27.80 -13.10
N SER A 136 0.20 -27.37 -14.35
CA SER A 136 0.07 -25.98 -14.78
C SER A 136 -1.08 -25.25 -14.09
N ARG A 137 -2.23 -25.90 -13.90
CA ARG A 137 -3.42 -25.28 -13.29
C ARG A 137 -3.22 -24.93 -11.82
N GLN A 138 -2.70 -25.86 -11.02
CA GLN A 138 -2.47 -25.63 -9.59
C GLN A 138 -1.33 -24.64 -9.38
N ARG A 139 -0.29 -24.70 -10.22
CA ARG A 139 0.77 -23.69 -10.23
C ARG A 139 0.24 -22.28 -10.50
N PHE A 140 -0.55 -22.11 -11.57
CA PHE A 140 -1.14 -20.80 -11.88
C PHE A 140 -2.06 -20.30 -10.76
N ALA A 141 -2.83 -21.20 -10.12
CA ALA A 141 -3.67 -20.84 -8.99
C ALA A 141 -2.84 -20.37 -7.78
N ALA A 142 -1.77 -21.10 -7.42
CA ALA A 142 -0.87 -20.73 -6.33
C ALA A 142 -0.17 -19.39 -6.61
N GLU A 143 0.44 -19.22 -7.79
CA GLU A 143 1.11 -17.98 -8.19
C GLU A 143 0.16 -16.78 -8.19
N ARG A 144 -1.04 -16.94 -8.77
CA ARG A 144 -2.04 -15.87 -8.82
C ARG A 144 -2.47 -15.45 -7.41
N THR A 145 -2.72 -16.41 -6.54
CA THR A 145 -3.19 -16.15 -5.17
C THR A 145 -2.08 -15.48 -4.34
N ALA A 146 -0.84 -15.98 -4.45
CA ALA A 146 0.31 -15.36 -3.79
C ALA A 146 0.57 -13.93 -4.30
N ARG A 147 0.51 -13.70 -5.61
CA ARG A 147 0.64 -12.34 -6.18
C ARG A 147 -0.45 -11.41 -5.65
N LYS A 148 -1.69 -11.89 -5.52
CA LYS A 148 -2.81 -11.12 -4.96
C LYS A 148 -2.57 -10.76 -3.50
N LEU A 149 -2.12 -11.72 -2.67
CA LEU A 149 -1.75 -11.46 -1.27
C LEU A 149 -0.62 -10.42 -1.16
N VAL A 150 0.44 -10.54 -1.95
CA VAL A 150 1.56 -9.57 -1.96
C VAL A 150 1.10 -8.18 -2.42
N MET A 151 0.25 -8.12 -3.45
CA MET A 151 -0.30 -6.86 -3.95
C MET A 151 -1.13 -6.16 -2.87
N LEU A 152 -2.03 -6.88 -2.21
CA LEU A 152 -2.89 -6.36 -1.14
C LEU A 152 -2.07 -5.90 0.07
N GLN A 153 -1.07 -6.67 0.49
CA GLN A 153 -0.18 -6.32 1.60
C GLN A 153 0.55 -4.98 1.39
N ARG A 154 0.79 -4.59 0.14
CA ARG A 154 1.49 -3.34 -0.22
C ARG A 154 0.59 -2.12 -0.26
N GLN A 155 -0.73 -2.29 -0.31
CA GLN A 155 -1.68 -1.17 -0.34
C GLN A 155 -1.72 -0.44 1.01
N ASP A 156 -2.01 0.87 0.98
CA ASP A 156 -2.40 1.60 2.18
C ASP A 156 -3.88 1.30 2.46
N PRO A 157 -4.23 0.71 3.62
CA PRO A 157 -5.60 0.29 3.91
C PRO A 157 -6.62 1.43 3.97
N ILE A 158 -6.17 2.68 4.03
CA ILE A 158 -7.00 3.88 4.11
C ILE A 158 -6.96 4.65 2.79
N ALA A 159 -5.77 4.91 2.24
CA ALA A 159 -5.65 5.67 1.00
C ALA A 159 -6.09 4.86 -0.24
N ASP A 160 -5.95 3.53 -0.18
CA ASP A 160 -6.33 2.61 -1.27
C ASP A 160 -7.56 1.75 -0.89
N GLU A 161 -8.41 2.23 0.04
CA GLU A 161 -9.59 1.49 0.53
C GLU A 161 -10.48 0.96 -0.62
N ASP A 162 -10.79 1.80 -1.61
CA ASP A 162 -11.62 1.40 -2.76
C ASP A 162 -10.96 0.32 -3.62
N LYS A 163 -9.63 0.38 -3.80
CA LYS A 163 -8.87 -0.64 -4.53
C LYS A 163 -8.87 -1.95 -3.78
N ILE A 164 -8.72 -1.91 -2.45
CA ILE A 164 -8.79 -3.10 -1.61
C ILE A 164 -10.19 -3.70 -1.68
N ILE A 165 -11.26 -2.91 -1.64
CA ILE A 165 -12.64 -3.43 -1.77
C ILE A 165 -12.85 -4.07 -3.14
N ALA A 166 -12.40 -3.42 -4.23
CA ALA A 166 -12.52 -3.97 -5.57
C ALA A 166 -11.76 -5.29 -5.73
N GLU A 167 -10.53 -5.38 -5.21
CA GLU A 167 -9.66 -6.54 -5.39
C GLU A 167 -9.96 -7.67 -4.39
N LEU A 168 -10.18 -7.36 -3.12
CA LEU A 168 -10.37 -8.35 -2.06
C LEU A 168 -11.82 -8.83 -1.93
N CYS A 169 -12.78 -7.94 -2.18
CA CYS A 169 -14.20 -8.17 -1.87
C CYS A 169 -15.11 -8.11 -3.10
N ASP A 170 -14.54 -8.17 -4.32
CA ASP A 170 -15.27 -8.05 -5.59
C ASP A 170 -16.20 -6.83 -5.66
N GLY A 171 -15.83 -5.74 -4.97
CA GLY A 171 -16.59 -4.50 -4.91
C GLY A 171 -17.60 -4.39 -3.76
N ASP A 172 -17.82 -5.44 -2.97
CA ASP A 172 -18.74 -5.38 -1.83
C ASP A 172 -18.05 -4.86 -0.56
N ALA A 173 -18.40 -3.64 -0.16
CA ALA A 173 -17.85 -2.98 1.02
C ALA A 173 -18.27 -3.63 2.36
N ASN A 174 -19.29 -4.49 2.39
CA ASN A 174 -19.79 -5.11 3.62
C ASN A 174 -19.07 -6.42 3.98
N VAL A 175 -18.29 -6.96 3.05
CA VAL A 175 -17.58 -8.21 3.25
C VAL A 175 -16.44 -8.03 4.26
N SER A 176 -16.28 -9.02 5.14
CA SER A 176 -15.20 -9.05 6.12
C SER A 176 -13.84 -9.21 5.44
N TRP A 177 -12.99 -8.20 5.54
CA TRP A 177 -11.63 -8.24 5.00
C TRP A 177 -10.81 -9.36 5.63
N LEU A 178 -10.99 -9.62 6.93
CA LEU A 178 -10.29 -10.69 7.64
C LEU A 178 -10.64 -12.07 7.09
N GLU A 179 -11.92 -12.32 6.84
CA GLU A 179 -12.39 -13.59 6.29
C GLU A 179 -11.90 -13.78 4.85
N GLN A 180 -11.90 -12.72 4.04
CA GLN A 180 -11.41 -12.79 2.66
C GLN A 180 -9.89 -13.02 2.58
N ILE A 181 -9.11 -12.32 3.41
CA ILE A 181 -7.66 -12.55 3.48
C ILE A 181 -7.39 -13.99 3.95
N LYS A 182 -8.15 -14.48 4.93
CA LYS A 182 -8.06 -15.87 5.38
C LYS A 182 -8.41 -16.85 4.26
N SER A 183 -9.49 -16.62 3.52
CA SER A 183 -9.87 -17.45 2.38
C SER A 183 -8.76 -17.51 1.33
N LEU A 184 -8.13 -16.38 1.00
CA LEU A 184 -6.98 -16.35 0.09
C LEU A 184 -5.80 -17.16 0.63
N GLY A 185 -5.53 -17.09 1.93
CA GLY A 185 -4.53 -17.92 2.60
C GLY A 185 -4.84 -19.42 2.50
N ASP A 186 -6.09 -19.79 2.79
CA ASP A 186 -6.57 -21.18 2.73
C ASP A 186 -6.59 -21.71 1.28
N ASP A 187 -6.91 -20.87 0.30
CA ASP A 187 -6.81 -21.18 -1.13
C ASP A 187 -5.37 -21.45 -1.54
N LEU A 188 -4.43 -20.59 -1.11
CA LEU A 188 -3.01 -20.75 -1.39
C LEU A 188 -2.45 -22.02 -0.75
N ALA A 189 -2.78 -22.28 0.52
CA ALA A 189 -2.35 -23.49 1.22
C ALA A 189 -2.87 -24.76 0.53
N ARG A 190 -4.13 -24.76 0.08
CA ARG A 190 -4.71 -25.89 -0.68
C ARG A 190 -4.01 -26.10 -2.02
N ALA A 191 -3.74 -25.03 -2.77
CA ALA A 191 -3.04 -25.15 -4.06
C ALA A 191 -1.62 -25.70 -3.88
N LEU A 192 -0.88 -25.22 -2.86
CA LEU A 192 0.45 -25.73 -2.53
C LEU A 192 0.42 -27.20 -2.08
N HIS A 193 -0.56 -27.58 -1.23
CA HIS A 193 -0.71 -28.97 -0.81
C HIS A 193 -1.07 -29.91 -1.97
N ALA A 194 -1.87 -29.44 -2.93
CA ALA A 194 -2.18 -30.21 -4.14
C ALA A 194 -0.90 -30.45 -4.97
N LEU A 195 -0.07 -29.42 -5.17
CA LEU A 195 1.22 -29.55 -5.87
C LEU A 195 2.17 -30.52 -5.15
N GLU A 196 2.24 -30.46 -3.82
CA GLU A 196 3.04 -31.40 -3.02
C GLU A 196 2.53 -32.84 -3.16
N THR A 197 1.20 -33.02 -3.18
CA THR A 197 0.58 -34.35 -3.36
C THR A 197 0.85 -34.90 -4.76
N GLU A 198 0.79 -34.04 -5.79
CA GLU A 198 1.17 -34.39 -7.15
C GLU A 198 2.65 -34.79 -7.21
N HIS A 199 3.55 -33.98 -6.62
CA HIS A 199 4.98 -34.25 -6.60
C HIS A 199 5.29 -35.60 -5.92
N THR A 200 4.71 -35.86 -4.75
CA THR A 200 4.91 -37.11 -4.00
C THR A 200 4.35 -38.35 -4.70
N SER A 201 3.43 -38.18 -5.66
CA SER A 201 2.89 -39.28 -6.48
C SER A 201 3.80 -39.67 -7.67
N LEU A 202 4.78 -38.84 -8.02
CA LEU A 202 5.74 -39.09 -9.10
C LEU A 202 6.74 -40.20 -8.71
N THR A 203 7.44 -40.76 -9.70
CA THR A 203 8.52 -41.71 -9.41
C THR A 203 9.71 -40.99 -8.76
N PRO A 204 10.50 -41.67 -7.90
CA PRO A 204 11.64 -41.05 -7.22
C PRO A 204 12.64 -40.39 -8.18
N GLU A 205 12.85 -40.99 -9.35
CA GLU A 205 13.77 -40.47 -10.37
C GLU A 205 13.28 -39.14 -10.96
N VAL A 206 11.96 -39.00 -11.14
CA VAL A 206 11.33 -37.76 -11.60
C VAL A 206 11.37 -36.71 -10.49
N GLN A 207 11.10 -37.07 -9.23
CA GLN A 207 11.19 -36.16 -8.08
C GLN A 207 12.59 -35.58 -7.91
N GLU A 208 13.62 -36.42 -8.00
CA GLU A 208 15.02 -36.00 -7.88
C GLU A 208 15.41 -35.06 -9.02
N ALA A 209 15.05 -35.37 -10.26
CA ALA A 209 15.33 -34.52 -11.42
C ALA A 209 14.67 -33.14 -11.30
N LEU A 210 13.44 -33.07 -10.81
CA LEU A 210 12.71 -31.83 -10.60
C LEU A 210 13.29 -31.00 -9.44
N THR A 211 13.70 -31.66 -8.35
CA THR A 211 14.39 -31.01 -7.22
C THR A 211 15.71 -30.39 -7.67
N LEU A 212 16.48 -31.11 -8.48
CA LEU A 212 17.73 -30.60 -9.06
C LEU A 212 17.48 -29.46 -10.05
N ALA A 213 16.43 -29.54 -10.87
CA ALA A 213 16.04 -28.48 -11.80
C ALA A 213 15.64 -27.18 -11.08
N ALA A 214 15.00 -27.29 -9.90
CA ALA A 214 14.60 -26.17 -9.06
C ALA A 214 15.75 -25.55 -8.24
N SER A 215 16.90 -26.23 -8.14
CA SER A 215 18.08 -25.74 -7.42
C SER A 215 18.80 -24.60 -8.16
N ASP A 216 19.62 -23.82 -7.46
CA ASP A 216 20.44 -22.76 -8.06
C ASP A 216 21.41 -23.29 -9.12
N ASP A 217 21.84 -24.55 -8.99
CA ASP A 217 22.73 -25.23 -9.93
C ASP A 217 21.99 -25.72 -11.19
N GLY A 218 20.68 -25.95 -11.10
CA GLY A 218 19.84 -26.51 -12.16
C GLY A 218 20.14 -27.99 -12.47
N LEU A 219 19.34 -28.60 -13.35
CA LEU A 219 19.54 -30.00 -13.75
C LEU A 219 20.74 -30.12 -14.72
N PRO A 220 21.81 -30.86 -14.38
CA PRO A 220 22.95 -31.00 -15.26
C PRO A 220 22.60 -31.87 -16.49
N LEU A 221 23.11 -31.49 -17.66
CA LEU A 221 22.88 -32.21 -18.92
C LEU A 221 23.28 -33.70 -18.87
N ALA A 222 24.26 -34.06 -18.05
CA ALA A 222 24.69 -35.46 -17.88
C ALA A 222 23.63 -36.36 -17.24
N PHE A 223 22.67 -35.80 -16.49
CA PHE A 223 21.57 -36.54 -15.87
C PHE A 223 20.35 -36.66 -16.78
N LEU A 224 20.30 -35.93 -17.90
CA LEU A 224 19.24 -36.01 -18.90
C LEU A 224 19.42 -37.26 -19.77
N THR A 225 18.90 -38.38 -19.28
CA THR A 225 18.80 -39.63 -20.05
C THR A 225 17.48 -39.70 -20.83
N ALA A 226 17.44 -40.52 -21.88
CA ALA A 226 16.21 -40.74 -22.65
C ALA A 226 15.06 -41.30 -21.77
N GLY A 227 15.38 -42.20 -20.83
CA GLY A 227 14.39 -42.75 -19.90
C GLY A 227 13.85 -41.70 -18.92
N LEU A 228 14.69 -40.78 -18.44
CA LEU A 228 14.24 -39.68 -17.59
C LEU A 228 13.34 -38.71 -18.36
N LEU A 229 13.67 -38.36 -19.60
CA LEU A 229 12.82 -37.51 -20.44
C LEU A 229 11.47 -38.16 -20.76
N GLU A 230 11.45 -39.47 -20.98
CA GLU A 230 10.21 -40.22 -21.19
C GLU A 230 9.35 -40.24 -19.92
N ALA A 231 9.96 -40.44 -18.76
CA ALA A 231 9.27 -40.37 -17.47
C ALA A 231 8.71 -38.96 -17.16
N LEU A 232 9.48 -37.91 -17.44
CA LEU A 232 9.06 -36.51 -17.26
C LEU A 232 7.90 -36.14 -18.20
N ARG A 233 7.95 -36.60 -19.46
CA ARG A 233 6.86 -36.39 -20.43
C ARG A 233 5.62 -37.20 -20.07
N ALA A 234 5.78 -38.44 -19.61
CA ALA A 234 4.66 -39.26 -19.14
C ALA A 234 3.98 -38.66 -17.89
N ALA A 235 4.76 -37.99 -17.03
CA ALA A 235 4.28 -37.23 -15.89
C ALA A 235 3.75 -35.81 -16.25
N GLY A 236 3.89 -35.36 -17.50
CA GLY A 236 3.41 -34.05 -17.96
C GLY A 236 4.16 -32.84 -17.40
N VAL A 237 5.39 -33.04 -16.92
CA VAL A 237 6.22 -32.01 -16.24
C VAL A 237 7.45 -31.60 -17.08
N ASP A 238 7.51 -31.99 -18.34
CA ASP A 238 8.62 -31.69 -19.25
C ASP A 238 8.74 -30.19 -19.59
N GLY A 239 7.66 -29.43 -19.44
CA GLY A 239 7.65 -27.97 -19.56
C GLY A 239 8.32 -27.21 -18.41
N ASP A 240 8.59 -27.87 -17.28
CA ASP A 240 9.11 -27.22 -16.06
C ASP A 240 10.64 -27.35 -15.90
N LEU A 241 11.32 -27.97 -16.87
CA LEU A 241 12.76 -28.19 -16.82
C LEU A 241 13.55 -26.96 -17.27
N VAL A 242 14.18 -26.28 -16.32
CA VAL A 242 15.26 -25.33 -16.62
C VAL A 242 16.58 -26.10 -16.74
N VAL A 243 16.94 -26.44 -17.97
CA VAL A 243 18.23 -27.11 -18.25
C VAL A 243 19.33 -26.06 -18.37
N ARG A 244 20.32 -26.09 -17.49
CA ARG A 244 21.48 -25.18 -17.55
C ARG A 244 22.68 -25.89 -18.20
N ARG A 245 23.23 -25.28 -19.25
CA ARG A 245 24.54 -25.68 -19.80
C ARG A 245 25.61 -25.26 -18.81
N ARG A 246 26.21 -26.21 -18.10
CA ARG A 246 27.59 -26.08 -17.62
C ARG A 246 28.49 -26.82 -18.59
#